data_AF-A0A842ZNC5-F1
#
_entry.id   AF-A0A842ZNC5-F1
#
_cell.length_a   1.000
_cell.length_b   1.000
_cell.length_c   1.000
_cell.angle_alpha   90.00
_cell.angle_beta   90.00
_cell.angle_gamma   90.00
#
_symmetry.space_group_name_H-M   'P 1'
#
loop_
_entity.id
_entity.type
_entity.pdbx_description
1 polymer ?
#
loop_
_entity_poly.entity_id
_entity_poly.type
_entity_poly.pdbx_seq_one_letter_code
_entity_poly.pdbx_strand_id
1 'polypeptide(L)'
;MKLTIDFEELVDAFEESDVMHHFFIDTQKNEIIYVNEAVDDDYEKQLDEMDDDRYLMVPARLPRDNFLIMELFVYEKIEDTAITEKFDRILEGKKPFRAFKDLLFDYPDLRAQWFAYKDCHLRNETINWLCTSNIELANQRLIPEIEIRELTKDEISSLTEEIKDFGPVRCMNCHNEKGFIRRLFMINVSPENRLIEQETEHIMKEKFNITHHGWWSGEDPNILTVSRCPKCKSEHIIWDY
;
A
#
# COMPACT_ATOMS: atom_id res chain seq x y z
N MET A 1 -9.20 10.89 16.11
CA MET A 1 -8.41 12.00 16.69
C MET A 1 -7.86 12.85 15.57
N LYS A 2 -7.71 14.17 15.75
CA LYS A 2 -7.17 15.05 14.71
C LYS A 2 -5.88 15.70 15.21
N LEU A 3 -4.80 15.58 14.43
CA LEU A 3 -3.47 16.07 14.76
C LEU A 3 -2.97 17.07 13.73
N THR A 4 -2.06 17.95 14.15
CA THR A 4 -1.39 18.94 13.30
C THR A 4 0.11 18.65 13.25
N ILE A 5 0.46 17.50 12.69
CA ILE A 5 1.83 17.02 12.51
C ILE A 5 2.09 16.91 11.00
N ASP A 6 3.28 17.30 10.56
CA ASP A 6 3.67 17.18 9.16
C ASP A 6 3.77 15.70 8.75
N PHE A 7 3.17 15.35 7.63
CA PHE A 7 3.14 13.96 7.17
C PHE A 7 4.54 13.46 6.78
N GLU A 8 5.40 14.30 6.22
CA GLU A 8 6.75 13.91 5.83
C GLU A 8 7.60 13.64 7.08
N GLU A 9 7.48 14.47 8.12
CA GLU A 9 8.14 14.23 9.41
C GLU A 9 7.69 12.91 10.05
N LEU A 10 6.40 12.57 9.91
CA LEU A 10 5.88 11.29 10.39
C LEU A 10 6.40 10.11 9.55
N VAL A 11 6.50 10.26 8.24
CA VAL A 11 7.09 9.25 7.34
C VAL A 11 8.56 9.00 7.70
N ASP A 12 9.33 10.05 7.97
CA ASP A 12 10.73 9.94 8.42
C ASP A 12 10.81 9.19 9.76
N ALA A 13 9.97 9.55 10.73
CA ALA A 13 9.89 8.85 12.02
C ALA A 13 9.53 7.36 11.85
N PHE A 14 8.65 7.03 10.90
CA PHE A 14 8.34 5.65 10.53
C PHE A 14 9.55 4.94 9.91
N GLU A 15 10.34 5.60 9.06
CA GLU A 15 11.52 4.97 8.46
C GLU A 15 12.59 4.65 9.52
N GLU A 16 12.81 5.60 10.42
CA GLU A 16 13.88 5.55 11.40
C GLU A 16 13.53 4.74 12.65
N SER A 17 12.24 4.50 12.91
CA SER A 17 11.85 3.77 14.10
C SER A 17 12.29 2.30 14.05
N ASP A 18 12.99 1.86 15.08
CA ASP A 18 13.40 0.48 15.27
C ASP A 18 13.36 0.11 16.78
N VAL A 19 14.03 -0.98 17.17
CA VAL A 19 14.05 -1.46 18.56
C VAL A 19 14.91 -0.60 19.51
N MET A 20 15.73 0.30 18.99
CA MET A 20 16.61 1.22 19.73
C MET A 20 16.20 2.68 19.54
N HIS A 21 15.59 3.00 18.38
CA HIS A 21 15.17 4.32 17.95
C HIS A 21 13.64 4.38 18.05
N HIS A 22 13.15 4.90 19.18
CA HIS A 22 11.71 5.01 19.42
C HIS A 22 11.22 6.41 19.11
N PHE A 23 10.07 6.48 18.43
CA PHE A 23 9.39 7.74 18.15
C PHE A 23 8.00 7.70 18.78
N PHE A 24 7.62 8.80 19.41
CA PHE A 24 6.33 8.99 20.05
C PHE A 24 5.68 10.26 19.54
N ILE A 25 4.36 10.29 19.50
CA ILE A 25 3.58 11.47 19.21
C ILE A 25 2.94 11.97 20.50
N ASP A 26 3.30 13.18 20.93
CA ASP A 26 2.55 13.90 21.97
C ASP A 26 1.27 14.47 21.35
N THR A 27 0.14 13.80 21.59
CA THR A 27 -1.15 14.17 20.97
C THR A 27 -1.70 15.51 21.44
N GLN A 28 -1.25 16.02 22.60
CA GLN A 28 -1.69 17.32 23.11
C GLN A 28 -0.89 18.46 22.47
N LYS A 29 0.41 18.25 22.26
CA LYS A 29 1.29 19.26 21.66
C LYS A 29 1.36 19.18 20.14
N ASN A 30 1.01 18.04 19.54
CA ASN A 30 1.23 17.74 18.13
C ASN A 30 2.73 17.75 17.78
N GLU A 31 3.54 17.09 18.61
CA GLU A 31 4.99 17.02 18.44
C GLU A 31 5.43 15.56 18.35
N ILE A 32 6.39 15.27 17.47
CA ILE A 32 7.09 13.99 17.43
C ILE A 32 8.28 14.08 18.40
N ILE A 33 8.39 13.09 19.27
CA ILE A 33 9.44 12.95 20.28
C ILE A 33 10.26 11.73 19.92
N TYR A 34 11.58 11.91 19.88
CA TYR A 34 12.53 10.84 19.61
C TYR A 34 13.27 10.48 20.89
N VAL A 35 13.38 9.18 21.14
CA VAL A 35 13.99 8.59 22.34
C VAL A 35 14.91 7.45 21.89
N ASN A 36 16.18 7.50 22.28
CA ASN A 36 17.22 6.57 21.85
C ASN A 36 17.85 5.82 23.03
N GLU A 37 17.71 4.50 23.03
CA GLU A 37 18.24 3.62 24.09
C GLU A 37 19.76 3.73 24.29
N ALA A 38 20.51 3.95 23.20
CA ALA A 38 21.97 3.98 23.22
C ALA A 38 22.57 5.33 23.67
N VAL A 39 21.78 6.41 23.68
CA VAL A 39 22.29 7.77 23.90
C VAL A 39 21.64 8.47 25.10
N ASP A 40 20.37 8.18 25.40
CA ASP A 40 19.63 8.89 26.45
C ASP A 40 19.86 8.25 27.82
N ASP A 41 20.56 8.97 28.70
CA ASP A 41 20.88 8.51 30.07
C ASP A 41 19.62 8.24 30.93
N ASP A 42 18.47 8.83 30.57
CA ASP A 42 17.18 8.66 31.24
C ASP A 42 16.14 7.93 30.37
N TYR A 43 16.58 7.15 29.38
CA TYR A 43 15.74 6.38 28.46
C TYR A 43 14.57 5.64 29.13
N GLU A 44 14.83 4.81 30.15
CA GLU A 44 13.77 4.05 30.84
C GLU A 44 12.73 4.98 31.48
N LYS A 45 13.18 6.10 32.05
CA LYS A 45 12.30 7.09 32.68
C LYS A 45 11.45 7.81 31.64
N GLN A 46 12.00 8.11 30.46
CA GLN A 46 11.24 8.72 29.37
C GLN A 46 10.17 7.74 28.84
N LEU A 47 10.49 6.46 28.69
CA LEU A 47 9.52 5.44 28.31
C LEU A 47 8.39 5.29 29.35
N ASP A 48 8.72 5.24 30.63
CA ASP A 48 7.73 5.17 31.71
C ASP A 48 6.83 6.40 31.74
N GLU A 49 7.36 7.60 31.46
CA GLU A 49 6.57 8.84 31.37
C GLU A 49 5.66 8.88 30.12
N MET A 50 6.02 8.12 29.07
CA MET A 50 5.26 8.01 27.83
C MET A 50 4.31 6.80 27.79
N ASP A 51 4.25 5.99 28.86
CA ASP A 51 3.22 4.95 29.06
C ASP A 51 1.90 5.58 29.55
N ASP A 52 1.42 6.60 28.83
CA ASP A 52 0.17 7.32 29.06
C ASP A 52 -0.57 7.48 27.72
N ASP A 53 -1.91 7.42 27.75
CA ASP A 53 -2.77 7.53 26.56
C ASP A 53 -2.54 8.82 25.74
N ARG A 54 -1.89 9.84 26.31
CA ARG A 54 -1.44 11.04 25.62
C ARG A 54 -0.41 10.76 24.54
N TYR A 55 0.45 9.77 24.73
CA TYR A 55 1.56 9.49 23.82
C TYR A 55 1.21 8.30 22.93
N LEU A 56 1.38 8.48 21.62
CA LEU A 56 1.23 7.38 20.67
C LEU A 56 2.60 6.95 20.18
N MET A 57 2.96 5.70 20.43
CA MET A 57 4.18 5.13 19.89
C MET A 57 4.03 4.92 18.37
N VAL A 58 5.00 5.42 17.61
CA VAL A 58 5.18 5.09 16.19
C VAL A 58 5.65 3.63 16.12
N PRO A 59 5.05 2.78 15.27
CA PRO A 59 5.45 1.39 15.13
C PRO A 59 6.92 1.26 14.73
N ALA A 60 7.67 0.45 15.48
CA ALA A 60 9.03 0.09 15.13
C ALA A 60 9.05 -0.74 13.85
N ARG A 61 9.94 -0.39 12.92
CA ARG A 61 10.22 -1.21 11.73
C ARG A 61 11.21 -2.30 12.08
N LEU A 62 10.81 -3.53 11.79
CA LEU A 62 11.68 -4.67 11.93
C LEU A 62 12.48 -4.88 10.65
N PRO A 63 13.69 -5.48 10.73
CA PRO A 63 14.46 -5.81 9.53
C PRO A 63 13.66 -6.64 8.50
N ARG A 64 12.72 -7.46 8.97
CA ARG A 64 11.85 -8.25 8.09
C ARG A 64 10.98 -7.36 7.18
N ASP A 65 10.46 -6.25 7.69
CA ASP A 65 9.57 -5.37 6.94
C ASP A 65 10.35 -4.70 5.79
N ASN A 66 11.57 -4.25 6.08
CA ASN A 66 12.45 -3.68 5.07
C ASN A 66 12.92 -4.72 4.04
N PHE A 67 13.12 -5.98 4.46
CA PHE A 67 13.48 -7.07 3.56
C PHE A 67 12.34 -7.41 2.59
N LEU A 68 11.09 -7.45 3.09
CA LEU A 68 9.92 -7.71 2.27
C LEU A 68 9.77 -6.68 1.14
N ILE A 69 9.98 -5.39 1.42
CA ILE A 69 9.92 -4.33 0.41
C ILE A 69 10.97 -4.55 -0.69
N MET A 70 12.16 -5.08 -0.34
CA MET A 70 13.19 -5.41 -1.33
C MET A 70 12.77 -6.58 -2.22
N GLU A 71 12.17 -7.63 -1.64
CA GLU A 71 11.64 -8.78 -2.39
C GLU A 71 10.52 -8.35 -3.35
N LEU A 72 9.57 -7.54 -2.85
CA LEU A 72 8.47 -7.00 -3.65
C LEU A 72 8.99 -6.12 -4.79
N PHE A 73 9.97 -5.26 -4.53
CA PHE A 73 10.58 -4.45 -5.59
C PHE A 73 11.19 -5.31 -6.71
N VAL A 74 11.93 -6.36 -6.35
CA VAL A 74 12.55 -7.25 -7.34
C VAL A 74 11.49 -7.98 -8.16
N TYR A 75 10.42 -8.43 -7.49
CA TYR A 75 9.30 -9.12 -8.13
C TYR A 75 8.45 -8.21 -9.04
N GLU A 76 8.16 -6.98 -8.60
CA GLU A 76 7.18 -6.08 -9.23
C GLU A 76 7.78 -5.01 -10.15
N LYS A 77 9.12 -4.82 -10.16
CA LYS A 77 9.75 -3.72 -10.92
C LYS A 77 10.88 -4.16 -11.84
N ILE A 78 11.37 -5.40 -11.72
CA ILE A 78 12.47 -5.91 -12.54
C ILE A 78 11.94 -6.95 -13.53
N GLU A 79 11.69 -6.53 -14.77
CA GLU A 79 11.22 -7.41 -15.85
C GLU A 79 12.33 -8.32 -16.43
N ASP A 80 13.58 -7.84 -16.44
CA ASP A 80 14.71 -8.60 -17.01
C ASP A 80 15.09 -9.76 -16.09
N THR A 81 14.76 -10.97 -16.53
CA THR A 81 14.99 -12.21 -15.76
C THR A 81 16.44 -12.40 -15.34
N ALA A 82 17.42 -12.00 -16.14
CA ALA A 82 18.84 -12.13 -15.79
C ALA A 82 19.27 -11.11 -14.74
N ILE A 83 18.61 -9.95 -14.67
CA ILE A 83 18.79 -8.97 -13.60
C ILE A 83 18.08 -9.46 -12.34
N THR A 84 16.83 -9.91 -12.43
CA THR A 84 16.06 -10.49 -11.31
C THR A 84 16.82 -11.60 -10.61
N GLU A 85 17.36 -12.57 -11.37
CA GLU A 85 18.18 -13.67 -10.82
C GLU A 85 19.44 -13.19 -10.07
N LYS A 86 20.01 -12.03 -10.43
CA LYS A 86 21.15 -11.47 -9.68
C LYS A 86 20.70 -10.89 -8.35
N PHE A 87 19.58 -10.17 -8.36
CA PHE A 87 18.99 -9.60 -7.15
C PHE A 87 18.50 -10.69 -6.18
N ASP A 88 17.86 -11.75 -6.67
CA ASP A 88 17.43 -12.86 -5.83
C ASP A 88 18.62 -13.53 -5.12
N ARG A 89 19.70 -13.80 -5.87
CA ARG A 89 20.92 -14.41 -5.30
C ARG A 89 21.55 -13.60 -4.18
N ILE A 90 21.48 -12.27 -4.23
CA ILE A 90 22.02 -11.42 -3.17
C ILE A 90 21.06 -11.29 -1.98
N LEU A 91 19.74 -11.37 -2.22
CA LEU A 91 18.72 -11.37 -1.16
C LEU A 91 18.77 -12.67 -0.33
N GLU A 92 19.03 -13.80 -0.98
CA GLU A 92 19.28 -15.10 -0.31
C GLU A 92 20.66 -15.16 0.40
N GLY A 93 21.53 -14.22 0.08
CA GLY A 93 22.94 -14.22 0.47
C GLY A 93 23.23 -13.64 1.87
N LYS A 94 24.53 -13.46 2.15
CA LYS A 94 24.97 -12.81 3.40
C LYS A 94 24.84 -11.29 3.26
N LYS A 95 24.31 -10.65 4.31
CA LYS A 95 24.14 -9.18 4.40
C LYS A 95 23.31 -8.62 3.22
N PRO A 96 22.08 -9.13 3.00
CA PRO A 96 21.28 -8.82 1.82
C PRO A 96 21.03 -7.31 1.64
N PHE A 97 20.74 -6.58 2.71
CA PHE A 97 20.54 -5.12 2.67
C PHE A 97 21.71 -4.36 2.05
N ARG A 98 22.94 -4.75 2.40
CA ARG A 98 24.14 -4.09 1.87
C ARG A 98 24.38 -4.53 0.43
N ALA A 99 24.33 -5.83 0.16
CA ALA A 99 24.57 -6.37 -1.17
C ALA A 99 23.58 -5.80 -2.20
N PHE A 100 22.32 -5.62 -1.83
CA PHE A 100 21.28 -5.02 -2.67
C PHE A 100 21.59 -3.57 -3.00
N LYS A 101 21.90 -2.76 -1.98
CA LYS A 101 22.30 -1.36 -2.19
C LYS A 101 23.57 -1.25 -3.02
N ASP A 102 24.53 -2.15 -2.80
CA ASP A 102 25.77 -2.22 -3.57
C ASP A 102 25.48 -2.56 -5.05
N LEU A 103 24.60 -3.53 -5.33
CA LEU A 103 24.21 -3.90 -6.70
C LEU A 103 23.44 -2.79 -7.42
N LEU A 104 22.60 -2.03 -6.72
CA LEU A 104 21.89 -0.89 -7.30
C LEU A 104 22.83 0.18 -7.89
N PHE A 105 24.09 0.29 -7.44
CA PHE A 105 25.04 1.22 -8.05
C PHE A 105 25.40 0.85 -9.50
N ASP A 106 25.30 -0.42 -9.86
CA ASP A 106 25.52 -0.90 -11.23
C ASP A 106 24.32 -0.60 -12.15
N TYR A 107 23.17 -0.22 -11.57
CA TYR A 107 21.90 0.02 -12.27
C TYR A 107 21.25 1.35 -11.85
N PRO A 108 21.72 2.51 -12.35
CA PRO A 108 21.24 3.83 -11.90
C PRO A 108 19.74 4.05 -12.06
N ASP A 109 19.13 3.54 -13.13
CA ASP A 109 17.69 3.65 -13.38
C ASP A 109 16.88 2.83 -12.36
N LEU A 110 17.30 1.57 -12.10
CA LEU A 110 16.69 0.74 -11.06
C LEU A 110 16.89 1.32 -9.66
N ARG A 111 18.03 1.99 -9.42
CA ARG A 111 18.27 2.69 -8.16
C ARG A 111 17.27 3.83 -7.95
N ALA A 112 17.00 4.62 -8.98
CA ALA A 112 15.99 5.68 -8.90
C ALA A 112 14.58 5.08 -8.66
N GLN A 113 14.23 4.02 -9.38
CA GLN A 113 12.96 3.30 -9.17
C GLN A 113 12.85 2.72 -7.76
N TRP A 114 13.93 2.14 -7.22
CA TRP A 114 13.97 1.60 -5.86
C TRP A 114 13.63 2.67 -4.82
N PHE A 115 14.25 3.85 -4.89
CA PHE A 115 13.97 4.90 -3.91
C PHE A 115 12.53 5.40 -4.00
N ALA A 116 12.00 5.58 -5.21
CA ALA A 116 10.59 5.96 -5.41
C ALA A 116 9.63 4.88 -4.90
N TYR A 117 9.94 3.60 -5.16
CA TYR A 117 9.14 2.46 -4.71
C TYR A 117 9.14 2.33 -3.18
N LYS A 118 10.32 2.42 -2.55
CA LYS A 118 10.47 2.38 -1.09
C LYS A 118 9.72 3.54 -0.42
N ASP A 119 9.85 4.75 -0.97
CA ASP A 119 9.12 5.94 -0.48
C ASP A 119 7.60 5.76 -0.58
N CYS A 120 7.10 5.32 -1.74
CA CYS A 120 5.67 5.04 -1.93
C CYS A 120 5.15 4.02 -0.90
N HIS A 121 5.87 2.91 -0.70
CA HIS A 121 5.49 1.88 0.26
C HIS A 121 5.47 2.42 1.70
N LEU A 122 6.47 3.20 2.09
CA LEU A 122 6.55 3.79 3.44
C LEU A 122 5.41 4.79 3.70
N ARG A 123 5.09 5.63 2.71
CA ARG A 123 3.96 6.56 2.78
C ARG A 123 2.64 5.79 2.92
N ASN A 124 2.44 4.74 2.13
CA ASN A 124 1.25 3.89 2.21
C ASN A 124 1.11 3.21 3.57
N GLU A 125 2.19 2.67 4.14
CA GLU A 125 2.20 2.10 5.49
C GLU A 125 1.86 3.14 6.56
N THR A 126 2.43 4.34 6.45
CA THR A 126 2.15 5.46 7.37
C THR A 126 0.66 5.84 7.32
N ILE A 127 0.09 5.95 6.11
CA ILE A 127 -1.35 6.19 5.92
C ILE A 127 -2.19 5.06 6.53
N ASN A 128 -1.81 3.81 6.29
CA ASN A 128 -2.52 2.64 6.83
C ASN A 128 -2.53 2.62 8.36
N TRP A 129 -1.41 3.01 8.98
CA TRP A 129 -1.34 3.17 10.42
C TRP A 129 -2.21 4.32 10.92
N LEU A 130 -2.17 5.49 10.28
CA LEU A 130 -3.05 6.62 10.61
C LEU A 130 -4.52 6.19 10.60
N CYS A 131 -4.96 5.47 9.56
CA CYS A 131 -6.32 4.92 9.47
C CYS A 131 -6.63 3.96 10.62
N THR A 132 -5.75 3.00 10.88
CA THR A 132 -5.97 1.96 11.91
C THR A 132 -6.00 2.57 13.32
N SER A 133 -5.21 3.60 13.54
CA SER A 133 -5.15 4.38 14.78
C SER A 133 -6.25 5.45 14.87
N ASN A 134 -7.13 5.56 13.87
CA ASN A 134 -8.17 6.59 13.76
C ASN A 134 -7.64 8.02 13.91
N ILE A 135 -6.51 8.32 13.26
CA ILE A 135 -5.84 9.62 13.26
C ILE A 135 -6.08 10.31 11.92
N GLU A 136 -6.52 11.57 11.97
CA GLU A 136 -6.63 12.47 10.83
C GLU A 136 -5.57 13.58 10.96
N LEU A 137 -4.78 13.81 9.91
CA LEU A 137 -3.86 14.94 9.85
C LEU A 137 -4.58 16.17 9.28
N ALA A 138 -4.55 17.28 10.02
CA ALA A 138 -5.18 18.52 9.61
C ALA A 138 -4.42 19.19 8.46
N ASN A 139 -5.17 19.79 7.53
CA ASN A 139 -4.66 20.66 6.46
C ASN A 139 -3.68 19.99 5.48
N GLN A 140 -3.73 18.66 5.35
CA GLN A 140 -2.86 17.90 4.46
C GLN A 140 -3.66 16.94 3.61
N ARG A 141 -3.26 16.80 2.34
CA ARG A 141 -3.85 15.87 1.38
C ARG A 141 -2.93 14.67 1.26
N LEU A 142 -3.30 13.56 1.90
CA LEU A 142 -2.48 12.35 1.95
C LEU A 142 -2.63 11.45 0.72
N ILE A 143 -3.75 11.59 0.01
CA ILE A 143 -4.03 10.84 -1.21
C ILE A 143 -4.31 11.79 -2.38
N PRO A 144 -3.92 11.42 -3.61
CA PRO A 144 -4.28 12.18 -4.81
C PRO A 144 -5.80 12.26 -5.04
N GLU A 145 -6.22 13.02 -6.04
CA GLU A 145 -7.62 13.00 -6.49
C GLU A 145 -7.91 11.68 -7.17
N ILE A 146 -8.97 11.01 -6.72
CA ILE A 146 -9.37 9.73 -7.29
C ILE A 146 -10.40 9.99 -8.39
N GLU A 147 -10.05 9.57 -9.60
CA GLU A 147 -10.92 9.60 -10.76
C GLU A 147 -11.26 8.17 -11.17
N ILE A 148 -12.57 7.87 -11.15
CA ILE A 148 -13.10 6.57 -11.59
C ILE A 148 -14.06 6.78 -12.76
N ARG A 149 -13.87 5.96 -13.81
CA ARG A 149 -14.74 5.92 -14.99
C ARG A 149 -14.98 4.48 -15.45
N GLU A 150 -16.21 4.19 -15.89
CA GLU A 150 -16.53 2.92 -16.53
C GLU A 150 -15.94 2.87 -17.93
N LEU A 151 -15.34 1.73 -18.30
CA LEU A 151 -14.79 1.50 -19.63
C LEU A 151 -15.89 1.11 -20.62
N THR A 152 -15.76 1.62 -21.84
CA THR A 152 -16.59 1.20 -22.97
C THR A 152 -16.14 -0.16 -23.52
N LYS A 153 -17.00 -0.80 -24.33
CA LYS A 153 -16.65 -2.08 -24.98
C LYS A 153 -15.39 -1.96 -25.86
N ASP A 154 -15.27 -0.85 -26.57
CA ASP A 154 -14.14 -0.61 -27.48
C ASP A 154 -12.84 -0.43 -26.69
N GLU A 155 -12.88 0.29 -25.56
CA GLU A 155 -11.72 0.42 -24.66
C GLU A 155 -11.34 -0.94 -24.07
N ILE A 156 -12.30 -1.74 -23.61
CA ILE A 156 -12.03 -3.09 -23.07
C ILE A 156 -11.37 -3.99 -24.13
N SER A 157 -11.78 -3.87 -25.40
CA SER A 157 -11.18 -4.65 -26.49
C SER A 157 -9.74 -4.27 -26.80
N SER A 158 -9.29 -3.11 -26.33
CA SER A 158 -7.92 -2.60 -26.52
C SER A 158 -6.99 -2.90 -25.34
N LEU A 159 -7.50 -3.51 -24.26
CA LEU A 159 -6.69 -3.91 -23.10
C LEU A 159 -5.76 -5.10 -23.42
N THR A 160 -4.84 -5.39 -22.52
CA THR A 160 -3.98 -6.59 -22.57
C THR A 160 -4.81 -7.87 -22.54
N GLU A 161 -4.29 -8.96 -23.10
CA GLU A 161 -4.99 -10.26 -23.10
C GLU A 161 -5.23 -10.76 -21.67
N GLU A 162 -4.31 -10.49 -20.73
CA GLU A 162 -4.47 -10.82 -19.31
C GLU A 162 -5.74 -10.21 -18.71
N ILE A 163 -5.99 -8.91 -18.94
CA ILE A 163 -7.19 -8.23 -18.44
C ILE A 163 -8.45 -8.68 -19.21
N LYS A 164 -8.31 -9.03 -20.50
CA LYS A 164 -9.43 -9.53 -21.30
C LYS A 164 -9.91 -10.88 -20.81
N ASP A 165 -8.99 -11.76 -20.44
CA ASP A 165 -9.26 -13.12 -19.97
C ASP A 165 -9.72 -13.12 -18.50
N PHE A 166 -9.29 -12.13 -17.69
CA PHE A 166 -9.72 -11.98 -16.30
C PHE A 166 -11.23 -11.79 -16.15
N GLY A 167 -11.94 -12.74 -15.53
CA GLY A 167 -13.41 -12.68 -15.49
C GLY A 167 -14.08 -13.38 -14.32
N PRO A 168 -15.38 -13.14 -14.12
CA PRO A 168 -16.17 -13.77 -13.08
C PRO A 168 -16.41 -15.26 -13.42
N VAL A 169 -15.92 -16.15 -12.55
CA VAL A 169 -16.00 -17.61 -12.71
C VAL A 169 -17.31 -18.14 -12.14
N ARG A 170 -17.63 -17.77 -10.89
CA ARG A 170 -18.74 -18.40 -10.15
C ARG A 170 -19.30 -17.51 -9.06
N CYS A 171 -20.61 -17.60 -8.84
CA CYS A 171 -21.25 -16.97 -7.69
C CYS A 171 -20.99 -17.78 -6.41
N MET A 172 -20.49 -17.14 -5.35
CA MET A 172 -20.26 -17.81 -4.06
C MET A 172 -21.56 -18.24 -3.37
N ASN A 173 -22.67 -17.56 -3.65
CA ASN A 173 -23.95 -17.82 -2.99
C ASN A 173 -24.78 -18.95 -3.64
N CYS A 174 -24.87 -18.99 -4.97
CA CYS A 174 -25.73 -19.95 -5.68
C CYS A 174 -25.01 -20.85 -6.68
N HIS A 175 -23.68 -20.76 -6.73
CA HIS A 175 -22.77 -21.53 -7.59
C HIS A 175 -23.09 -21.43 -9.10
N ASN A 176 -23.80 -20.39 -9.52
CA ASN A 176 -23.99 -20.11 -10.94
C ASN A 176 -22.65 -19.71 -11.59
N GLU A 177 -22.36 -20.31 -12.74
CA GLU A 177 -21.11 -20.13 -13.52
C GLU A 177 -21.36 -19.49 -14.90
N LYS A 178 -22.61 -19.09 -15.19
CA LYS A 178 -23.01 -18.67 -16.55
C LYS A 178 -23.67 -17.31 -16.58
N GLY A 179 -23.51 -16.60 -17.69
CA GLY A 179 -24.25 -15.36 -17.99
C GLY A 179 -23.85 -14.17 -17.12
N PHE A 180 -22.66 -14.18 -16.54
CA PHE A 180 -22.12 -13.01 -15.87
C PHE A 180 -21.86 -11.89 -16.87
N ILE A 181 -22.10 -10.67 -16.42
CA ILE A 181 -21.68 -9.46 -17.12
C ILE A 181 -20.53 -8.88 -16.32
N ARG A 182 -19.37 -8.72 -16.96
CA ARG A 182 -18.21 -8.05 -16.40
C ARG A 182 -18.29 -6.56 -16.76
N ARG A 183 -18.17 -5.70 -15.75
CA ARG A 183 -17.98 -4.26 -15.92
C ARG A 183 -16.58 -3.93 -15.41
N LEU A 184 -15.85 -3.12 -16.18
CA LEU A 184 -14.49 -2.69 -15.86
C LEU A 184 -14.48 -1.18 -15.68
N PHE A 185 -13.77 -0.72 -14.66
CA PHE A 185 -13.61 0.70 -14.38
C PHE A 185 -12.12 1.01 -14.34
N MET A 186 -11.73 2.11 -14.97
CA MET A 186 -10.40 2.68 -14.83
C MET A 186 -10.38 3.55 -13.57
N ILE A 187 -9.35 3.38 -12.76
CA ILE A 187 -9.01 4.26 -11.64
C ILE A 187 -7.61 4.84 -11.91
N ASN A 188 -7.39 6.11 -11.61
CA ASN A 188 -6.12 6.77 -11.87
C ASN A 188 -5.02 6.48 -10.82
N VAL A 189 -5.35 5.71 -9.77
CA VAL A 189 -4.48 5.43 -8.63
C VAL A 189 -4.56 3.96 -8.26
N SER A 190 -3.45 3.40 -7.80
CA SER A 190 -3.39 2.04 -7.27
C SER A 190 -3.96 2.03 -5.84
N PRO A 191 -4.82 1.07 -5.45
CA PRO A 191 -5.41 0.99 -4.12
C PRO A 191 -4.43 0.38 -3.10
N GLU A 192 -3.31 1.05 -2.86
CA GLU A 192 -2.20 0.54 -2.03
C GLU A 192 -2.32 0.92 -0.54
N ASN A 193 -3.29 1.76 -0.19
CA ASN A 193 -3.55 2.14 1.18
C ASN A 193 -5.04 2.31 1.46
N ARG A 194 -5.39 2.23 2.76
CA ARG A 194 -6.76 2.25 3.28
C ARG A 194 -7.51 3.53 2.96
N LEU A 195 -6.85 4.68 2.84
CA LEU A 195 -7.54 5.91 2.45
C LEU A 195 -7.97 5.84 0.97
N ILE A 196 -7.10 5.34 0.09
CA ILE A 196 -7.44 5.14 -1.32
C ILE A 196 -8.59 4.13 -1.44
N GLU A 197 -8.53 3.02 -0.70
CA GLU A 197 -9.60 2.01 -0.68
C GLU A 197 -10.94 2.62 -0.22
N GLN A 198 -10.95 3.34 0.91
CA GLN A 198 -12.15 3.97 1.46
C GLN A 198 -12.76 5.01 0.51
N GLU A 199 -11.94 5.85 -0.09
CA GLU A 199 -12.40 6.86 -1.05
C GLU A 199 -12.87 6.20 -2.36
N THR A 200 -12.20 5.14 -2.80
CA THR A 200 -12.63 4.33 -3.96
C THR A 200 -14.01 3.72 -3.71
N GLU A 201 -14.23 3.10 -2.55
CA GLU A 201 -15.54 2.58 -2.13
C GLU A 201 -16.61 3.67 -2.10
N HIS A 202 -16.27 4.85 -1.54
CA HIS A 202 -17.16 6.00 -1.48
C HIS A 202 -17.60 6.45 -2.88
N ILE A 203 -16.65 6.66 -3.80
CA ILE A 203 -16.92 7.08 -5.18
C ILE A 203 -17.73 6.00 -5.92
N MET A 204 -17.36 4.73 -5.77
CA MET A 204 -18.06 3.60 -6.41
C MET A 204 -19.52 3.52 -5.98
N LYS A 205 -19.80 3.77 -4.70
CA LYS A 205 -21.15 3.81 -4.14
C LYS A 205 -21.93 5.03 -4.64
N GLU A 206 -21.39 6.23 -4.47
CA GLU A 206 -22.11 7.48 -4.75
C GLU A 206 -22.32 7.72 -6.26
N LYS A 207 -21.31 7.45 -7.08
CA LYS A 207 -21.35 7.74 -8.53
C LYS A 207 -21.95 6.61 -9.34
N PHE A 208 -21.76 5.36 -8.92
CA PHE A 208 -22.12 4.18 -9.73
C PHE A 208 -23.09 3.21 -9.05
N ASN A 209 -23.47 3.43 -7.79
CA ASN A 209 -24.33 2.55 -7.00
C ASN A 209 -23.79 1.10 -6.93
N ILE A 210 -22.48 0.99 -6.70
CA ILE A 210 -21.74 -0.27 -6.60
C ILE A 210 -21.15 -0.37 -5.19
N THR A 211 -21.49 -1.44 -4.48
CA THR A 211 -21.06 -1.68 -3.09
C THR A 211 -19.95 -2.72 -2.96
N HIS A 212 -19.73 -3.52 -3.98
CA HIS A 212 -18.64 -4.49 -4.03
C HIS A 212 -17.96 -4.44 -5.39
N HIS A 213 -16.65 -4.41 -5.38
CA HIS A 213 -15.79 -4.45 -6.54
C HIS A 213 -14.52 -5.24 -6.19
N GLY A 214 -13.89 -5.85 -7.19
CA GLY A 214 -12.54 -6.36 -7.10
C GLY A 214 -11.55 -5.37 -7.71
N TRP A 215 -10.26 -5.67 -7.53
CA TRP A 215 -9.16 -4.97 -8.18
C TRP A 215 -8.34 -5.97 -8.99
N TRP A 216 -7.87 -5.53 -10.15
CA TRP A 216 -6.91 -6.26 -10.98
C TRP A 216 -5.49 -5.97 -10.47
N SER A 217 -4.74 -7.02 -10.13
CA SER A 217 -3.43 -6.92 -9.48
C SER A 217 -2.23 -6.92 -10.43
N GLY A 218 -2.44 -6.77 -11.73
CA GLY A 218 -1.35 -6.68 -12.70
C GLY A 218 -0.82 -5.25 -12.84
N GLU A 219 0.23 -5.10 -13.66
CA GLU A 219 0.76 -3.77 -14.00
C GLU A 219 -0.25 -2.95 -14.81
N ASP A 220 -0.10 -1.61 -14.75
CA ASP A 220 -0.94 -0.56 -15.34
C ASP A 220 -1.62 -1.01 -16.67
N PRO A 221 -2.93 -0.80 -16.86
CA PRO A 221 -3.84 0.06 -16.10
C PRO A 221 -4.34 -0.46 -14.75
N ASN A 222 -4.54 0.45 -13.79
CA ASN A 222 -5.33 0.17 -12.58
C ASN A 222 -6.82 -0.03 -12.92
N ILE A 223 -7.32 -1.25 -12.75
CA ILE A 223 -8.68 -1.63 -13.12
C ILE A 223 -9.47 -2.14 -11.91
N LEU A 224 -10.68 -1.61 -11.71
CA LEU A 224 -11.67 -2.17 -10.80
C LEU A 224 -12.64 -3.05 -11.58
N THR A 225 -13.01 -4.18 -10.99
CA THR A 225 -13.84 -5.20 -11.62
C THR A 225 -15.15 -5.40 -10.88
N VAL A 226 -16.26 -5.40 -11.61
CA VAL A 226 -17.60 -5.50 -11.02
C VAL A 226 -18.43 -6.50 -11.78
N SER A 227 -19.08 -7.39 -11.03
CA SER A 227 -20.07 -8.31 -11.58
C SER A 227 -21.16 -8.61 -10.55
N ARG A 228 -22.34 -8.98 -11.06
CA ARG A 228 -23.47 -9.44 -10.24
C ARG A 228 -23.95 -10.77 -10.78
N CYS A 229 -24.28 -11.69 -9.89
CA CYS A 229 -24.82 -12.97 -10.27
C CYS A 229 -26.15 -12.78 -11.03
N PRO A 230 -26.28 -13.27 -12.27
CA PRO A 230 -27.52 -13.10 -13.02
C PRO A 230 -28.70 -13.82 -12.36
N LYS A 231 -28.43 -14.93 -11.66
CA LYS A 231 -29.41 -15.81 -10.99
C LYS A 231 -29.90 -15.26 -9.65
N CYS A 232 -29.00 -14.88 -8.74
CA CYS A 232 -29.36 -14.49 -7.38
C CYS A 232 -29.02 -13.03 -7.01
N LYS A 233 -28.47 -12.25 -7.95
CA LYS A 233 -28.08 -10.84 -7.78
C LYS A 233 -26.98 -10.56 -6.76
N SER A 234 -26.43 -11.58 -6.11
CA SER A 234 -25.26 -11.48 -5.23
C SER A 234 -24.06 -10.87 -5.95
N GLU A 235 -23.32 -10.01 -5.25
CA GLU A 235 -22.04 -9.41 -5.68
C GLU A 235 -20.82 -10.23 -5.23
N HIS A 236 -21.01 -11.28 -4.43
CA HIS A 236 -19.92 -12.16 -3.98
C HIS A 236 -19.58 -13.18 -5.09
N ILE A 237 -18.64 -12.78 -5.95
CA ILE A 237 -18.23 -13.51 -7.15
C ILE A 237 -16.77 -13.96 -7.00
N ILE A 238 -16.51 -15.21 -7.38
CA ILE A 238 -15.16 -15.74 -7.58
C ILE A 238 -14.68 -15.28 -8.94
N TRP A 239 -13.48 -14.71 -8.99
CA TRP A 239 -12.80 -14.25 -10.20
C TRP A 239 -11.62 -15.17 -10.52
N ASP A 240 -11.26 -15.28 -11.79
CA ASP A 240 -10.11 -16.05 -12.27
C ASP A 240 -8.86 -15.18 -12.09
N TYR A 241 -8.11 -15.38 -11.01
CA TYR A 241 -6.87 -14.65 -10.69
C TYR A 241 -5.65 -15.44 -11.16
#